data_AF-A0AAJ6A4X1-F1
#
_entry.id   AF-A0AAJ6A4X1-F1
#
_cell.length_a   1.000
_cell.length_b   1.000
_cell.length_c   1.000
_cell.angle_alpha   90.00
_cell.angle_beta   90.00
_cell.angle_gamma   90.00
#
_symmetry.space_group_name_H-M   'P 1'
#
loop_
_entity.id
_entity.type
_entity.pdbx_description
1 polymer ?
#
loop_
_entity_poly.entity_id
_entity_poly.type
_entity_poly.pdbx_seq_one_letter_code
_entity_poly.pdbx_strand_id
1 'polypeptide(L)'
;MLSALAVTAFFACFVGSVAEAEEPPMRIIVMHGAADWISVEGWIGKNSDSDLRAVLDSLGNRKLPIVLDSPGGSVTAALKMGEMIRAAHLSVAVGHTWHCSDPEAKCNSISAATSEWNGRVGPTQGVCYSACPFILAGGIRRMLSPYGYLGVHQIVQVQDEILTQDEFIYKTIHGKRHVVDRYVINSKPLSERRTPDLSEATRNKYADYFKKMGVDQSIVDMMMSAPPDKLRMISADEAMKIGLLTDQDSAYDFVAAGDCPAGQPIKTCRAAPPTQPMMHGNGQSTAEPDLSGKWMFDLMTPSTEQ
;
A
#
# COMPACT_ATOMS: atom_id res chain seq x y z
N MET A 1 -71.92 21.40 -17.87
CA MET A 1 -71.16 20.45 -17.04
C MET A 1 -70.07 19.83 -17.91
N LEU A 2 -68.84 20.34 -17.84
CA LEU A 2 -67.65 19.66 -18.35
C LEU A 2 -66.64 19.65 -17.20
N SER A 3 -66.39 18.46 -16.65
CA SER A 3 -65.45 18.24 -15.55
C SER A 3 -64.06 18.01 -16.13
N ALA A 4 -63.09 18.85 -15.77
CA ALA A 4 -61.69 18.67 -16.10
C ALA A 4 -61.05 17.69 -15.09
N LEU A 5 -60.55 16.55 -15.57
CA LEU A 5 -59.64 15.70 -14.79
C LEU A 5 -58.23 16.33 -14.82
N ALA A 6 -57.75 16.78 -13.67
CA ALA A 6 -56.34 17.10 -13.48
C ALA A 6 -55.57 15.80 -13.25
N VAL A 7 -54.70 15.44 -14.20
CA VAL A 7 -53.72 14.36 -14.04
C VAL A 7 -52.47 14.99 -13.41
N THR A 8 -52.29 14.79 -12.11
CA THR A 8 -51.05 15.15 -11.41
C THR A 8 -50.01 14.07 -11.67
N ALA A 9 -49.01 14.37 -12.50
CA ALA A 9 -47.83 13.54 -12.67
C ALA A 9 -46.96 13.63 -11.40
N PHE A 10 -46.85 12.52 -10.67
CA PHE A 10 -45.86 12.36 -9.61
C PHE A 10 -44.48 12.22 -10.26
N PHE A 11 -43.65 13.27 -10.17
CA PHE A 11 -42.23 13.17 -10.46
C PHE A 11 -41.56 12.42 -9.30
N ALA A 12 -41.27 11.13 -9.49
CA ALA A 12 -40.40 10.40 -8.58
C ALA A 12 -38.97 10.89 -8.82
N CYS A 13 -38.45 11.73 -7.91
CA CYS A 13 -37.02 11.99 -7.84
C CYS A 13 -36.31 10.69 -7.42
N PHE A 14 -35.78 9.96 -8.40
CA PHE A 14 -34.75 8.96 -8.14
C PHE A 14 -33.48 9.71 -7.71
N VAL A 15 -33.22 9.76 -6.40
CA VAL A 15 -31.88 10.07 -5.90
C VAL A 15 -31.03 8.84 -6.21
N GLY A 16 -30.31 8.89 -7.32
CA GLY A 16 -29.30 7.88 -7.64
C GLY A 16 -28.26 7.90 -6.53
N SER A 17 -28.10 6.78 -5.82
CA SER A 17 -26.94 6.54 -4.98
C SER A 17 -25.71 6.71 -5.86
N VAL A 18 -24.89 7.73 -5.56
CA VAL A 18 -23.54 7.81 -6.14
C VAL A 18 -22.79 6.63 -5.52
N ALA A 19 -22.58 5.56 -6.27
CA ALA A 19 -21.63 4.54 -5.87
C ALA A 19 -20.28 5.23 -5.74
N GLU A 20 -19.72 5.33 -4.53
CA GLU A 20 -18.30 5.60 -4.36
C GLU A 20 -17.56 4.58 -5.23
N ALA A 21 -16.70 5.05 -6.13
CA ALA A 21 -15.89 4.18 -6.96
C ALA A 21 -15.11 3.26 -6.02
N GLU A 22 -15.39 1.96 -6.08
CA GLU A 22 -14.67 0.95 -5.30
C GLU A 22 -13.18 1.08 -5.63
N GLU A 23 -12.37 1.49 -4.64
CA GLU A 23 -10.93 1.71 -4.86
C GLU A 23 -10.29 0.42 -5.41
N PRO A 24 -9.39 0.52 -6.41
CA PRO A 24 -8.87 -0.66 -7.08
C PRO A 24 -8.20 -1.60 -6.06
N PRO A 25 -8.51 -2.91 -6.12
CA PRO A 25 -8.00 -3.87 -5.16
C PRO A 25 -6.47 -3.93 -5.24
N MET A 26 -5.84 -4.19 -4.10
CA MET A 26 -4.39 -4.31 -4.01
C MET A 26 -3.86 -5.32 -5.02
N ARG A 27 -2.94 -4.88 -5.86
CA ARG A 27 -2.18 -5.72 -6.78
C ARG A 27 -0.82 -6.02 -6.17
N ILE A 28 -0.45 -7.30 -6.19
CA ILE A 28 0.84 -7.77 -5.70
C ILE A 28 1.53 -8.50 -6.84
N ILE A 29 2.60 -7.91 -7.35
CA ILE A 29 3.22 -8.33 -8.61
C ILE A 29 4.74 -8.38 -8.46
N VAL A 30 5.37 -9.46 -8.92
CA VAL A 30 6.82 -9.50 -9.09
C VAL A 30 7.17 -8.71 -10.34
N MET A 31 7.93 -7.64 -10.16
CA MET A 31 8.35 -6.74 -11.22
C MET A 31 9.81 -6.97 -11.58
N HIS A 32 10.11 -6.77 -12.86
CA HIS A 32 11.44 -6.90 -13.46
C HIS A 32 11.93 -5.55 -13.99
N GLY A 33 13.22 -5.28 -13.82
CA GLY A 33 13.85 -4.04 -14.24
C GLY A 33 15.36 -4.10 -14.05
N ALA A 34 15.98 -3.00 -13.62
CA ALA A 34 17.42 -2.99 -13.29
C ALA A 34 17.77 -3.98 -12.15
N ALA A 35 16.81 -4.22 -11.25
CA ALA A 35 16.76 -5.29 -10.28
C ALA A 35 15.30 -5.67 -10.08
N ASP A 36 15.02 -6.86 -9.54
CA ASP A 36 13.65 -7.33 -9.31
C ASP A 36 13.09 -6.83 -7.96
N TRP A 37 11.79 -6.61 -7.88
CA TRP A 37 11.08 -6.25 -6.64
C TRP A 37 9.65 -6.79 -6.63
N ILE A 38 9.00 -6.71 -5.47
CA ILE A 38 7.56 -6.96 -5.35
C ILE A 38 6.85 -5.62 -5.26
N SER A 39 6.02 -5.31 -6.25
CA SER A 39 5.11 -4.16 -6.20
C SER A 39 3.86 -4.52 -5.41
N VAL A 40 3.46 -3.68 -4.46
CA VAL A 40 2.28 -3.85 -3.61
C VAL A 40 1.48 -2.54 -3.64
N GLU A 41 0.48 -2.47 -4.51
CA GLU A 41 -0.16 -1.21 -4.90
C GLU A 41 -1.69 -1.27 -4.77
N GLY A 42 -2.32 -0.24 -4.23
CA GLY A 42 -3.78 -0.10 -4.14
C GLY A 42 -4.38 -0.44 -2.77
N TRP A 43 -5.69 -0.65 -2.75
CA TRP A 43 -6.46 -0.82 -1.51
C TRP A 43 -6.24 -2.19 -0.85
N ILE A 44 -5.88 -2.20 0.42
CA ILE A 44 -5.68 -3.41 1.22
C ILE A 44 -7.04 -4.08 1.45
N GLY A 45 -7.33 -5.09 0.64
CA GLY A 45 -8.56 -5.88 0.72
C GLY A 45 -8.53 -6.93 1.83
N LYS A 46 -9.65 -7.63 2.01
CA LYS A 46 -9.77 -8.72 3.00
C LYS A 46 -8.84 -9.92 2.71
N ASN A 47 -8.42 -10.09 1.45
CA ASN A 47 -7.60 -11.22 0.98
C ASN A 47 -6.15 -10.84 0.67
N SER A 48 -5.76 -9.56 0.79
CA SER A 48 -4.42 -9.11 0.38
C SER A 48 -3.29 -9.83 1.12
N ASP A 49 -3.52 -10.32 2.35
CA ASP A 49 -2.55 -11.16 3.05
C ASP A 49 -2.38 -12.53 2.39
N SER A 50 -3.44 -13.11 1.84
CA SER A 50 -3.37 -14.37 1.10
C SER A 50 -2.71 -14.20 -0.26
N ASP A 51 -2.97 -13.09 -0.95
CA ASP A 51 -2.31 -12.74 -2.21
C ASP A 51 -0.81 -12.53 -2.01
N LEU A 52 -0.42 -11.82 -0.94
CA LEU A 52 0.99 -11.65 -0.59
C LEU A 52 1.66 -13.00 -0.31
N ARG A 53 1.00 -13.85 0.47
CA ARG A 53 1.51 -15.19 0.79
C ARG A 53 1.76 -16.00 -0.47
N ALA A 54 0.81 -16.02 -1.42
CA ALA A 54 0.97 -16.72 -2.68
C ALA A 54 2.19 -16.23 -3.48
N VAL A 55 2.44 -14.92 -3.51
CA VAL A 55 3.62 -14.36 -4.16
C VAL A 55 4.91 -14.75 -3.43
N LEU A 56 4.95 -14.66 -2.10
CA LEU A 56 6.12 -15.07 -1.31
C LEU A 56 6.42 -16.57 -1.46
N ASP A 57 5.39 -17.42 -1.45
CA ASP A 57 5.53 -18.86 -1.64
C ASP A 57 6.09 -19.18 -3.05
N SER A 58 5.68 -18.42 -4.07
CA SER A 58 6.18 -18.57 -5.44
C SER A 58 7.67 -18.20 -5.59
N LEU A 59 8.20 -17.34 -4.71
CA LEU A 59 9.60 -16.92 -4.70
C LEU A 59 10.50 -17.89 -3.92
N GLY A 60 9.92 -18.75 -3.07
CA GLY A 60 10.68 -19.63 -2.19
C GLY A 60 11.64 -18.84 -1.29
N ASN A 61 12.94 -19.11 -1.41
CA ASN A 61 13.97 -18.44 -0.60
C ASN A 61 14.47 -17.11 -1.17
N ARG A 62 14.00 -16.71 -2.37
CA ARG A 62 14.43 -15.46 -3.00
C ARG A 62 13.83 -14.27 -2.25
N LYS A 63 14.69 -13.41 -1.73
CA LYS A 63 14.29 -12.19 -1.01
C LYS A 63 14.30 -11.00 -1.95
N LEU A 64 13.11 -10.49 -2.23
CA LEU A 64 12.92 -9.29 -3.02
C LEU A 64 12.46 -8.14 -2.12
N PRO A 65 12.99 -6.92 -2.33
CA PRO A 65 12.44 -5.74 -1.67
C PRO A 65 11.00 -5.51 -2.12
N ILE A 66 10.19 -4.98 -1.20
CA ILE A 66 8.79 -4.60 -1.45
C ILE A 66 8.72 -3.10 -1.68
N VAL A 67 7.98 -2.67 -2.70
CA VAL A 67 7.61 -1.28 -2.95
C VAL A 67 6.11 -1.13 -2.70
N LEU A 68 5.76 -0.34 -1.68
CA LEU A 68 4.39 -0.06 -1.26
C LEU A 68 3.90 1.27 -1.82
N ASP A 69 2.70 1.22 -2.41
CA ASP A 69 1.90 2.40 -2.74
C ASP A 69 0.43 2.14 -2.40
N SER A 70 -0.01 2.56 -1.21
CA SER A 70 -1.32 2.19 -0.71
C SER A 70 -2.02 3.29 0.08
N PRO A 71 -3.30 3.59 -0.24
CA PRO A 71 -4.13 4.49 0.55
C PRO A 71 -4.62 3.86 1.88
N GLY A 72 -4.39 2.55 2.09
CA GLY A 72 -4.84 1.83 3.29
C GLY A 72 -5.89 0.77 2.99
N GLY A 73 -6.78 0.51 3.96
CA GLY A 73 -7.82 -0.52 3.88
C GLY A 73 -7.89 -1.40 5.12
N SER A 74 -7.97 -2.72 4.92
CA SER A 74 -8.11 -3.73 5.97
C SER A 74 -6.89 -3.78 6.90
N VAL A 75 -7.04 -3.26 8.12
CA VAL A 75 -6.00 -3.33 9.16
C VAL A 75 -5.66 -4.78 9.52
N THR A 76 -6.65 -5.68 9.52
CA THR A 76 -6.41 -7.10 9.81
C THR A 76 -5.50 -7.75 8.77
N ALA A 77 -5.71 -7.46 7.47
CA ALA A 77 -4.83 -7.96 6.42
C ALA A 77 -3.44 -7.29 6.51
N ALA A 78 -3.39 -5.98 6.73
CA ALA A 78 -2.14 -5.23 6.88
C ALA A 78 -1.24 -5.75 8.01
N LEU A 79 -1.82 -6.06 9.17
CA LEU A 79 -1.11 -6.66 10.30
C LEU A 79 -0.48 -8.00 9.89
N LYS A 80 -1.25 -8.90 9.28
CA LYS A 80 -0.74 -10.20 8.82
C LYS A 80 0.35 -10.07 7.76
N MET A 81 0.15 -9.16 6.79
CA MET A 81 1.13 -8.86 5.76
C MET A 81 2.45 -8.42 6.38
N GLY A 82 2.42 -7.46 7.30
CA GLY A 82 3.62 -7.00 7.99
C GLY A 82 4.29 -8.08 8.85
N GLU A 83 3.53 -9.00 9.47
CA GLU A 83 4.12 -10.17 10.15
C GLU A 83 4.83 -11.12 9.19
N MET A 84 4.25 -11.39 8.02
CA MET A 84 4.90 -12.24 6.99
C MET A 84 6.16 -11.59 6.43
N ILE A 85 6.12 -10.29 6.15
CA ILE A 85 7.27 -9.50 5.70
C ILE A 85 8.40 -9.56 6.73
N ARG A 86 8.07 -9.38 8.01
CA ARG A 86 9.04 -9.44 9.11
C ARG A 86 9.67 -10.84 9.20
N ALA A 87 8.85 -11.89 9.14
CA ALA A 87 9.31 -13.27 9.21
C ALA A 87 10.20 -13.66 8.02
N ALA A 88 9.91 -13.12 6.83
CA ALA A 88 10.72 -13.33 5.62
C ALA A 88 11.98 -12.44 5.58
N HIS A 89 12.20 -11.58 6.57
CA HIS A 89 13.31 -10.62 6.62
C HIS A 89 13.38 -9.72 5.38
N LEU A 90 12.25 -9.22 4.91
CA LEU A 90 12.19 -8.39 3.70
C LEU A 90 12.33 -6.91 4.01
N SER A 91 12.94 -6.21 3.06
CA SER A 91 13.06 -4.75 3.03
C SER A 91 11.81 -4.14 2.39
N VAL A 92 11.34 -3.02 2.92
CA VAL A 92 10.11 -2.34 2.47
C VAL A 92 10.37 -0.86 2.22
N ALA A 93 9.92 -0.38 1.07
CA ALA A 93 10.00 1.01 0.66
C ALA A 93 8.61 1.54 0.36
N VAL A 94 8.32 2.79 0.70
CA VAL A 94 7.19 3.54 0.13
C VAL A 94 7.69 4.27 -1.12
N GLY A 95 7.05 4.00 -2.25
CA GLY A 95 7.43 4.51 -3.57
C GLY A 95 6.41 4.11 -4.62
N HIS A 96 6.54 4.60 -5.85
CA HIS A 96 5.61 4.28 -6.93
C HIS A 96 6.25 3.33 -7.95
N THR A 97 5.50 2.31 -8.38
CA THR A 97 5.93 1.40 -9.45
C THR A 97 5.32 1.84 -10.78
N TRP A 98 6.18 2.18 -11.74
CA TRP A 98 5.76 2.43 -13.11
C TRP A 98 5.80 1.11 -13.90
N HIS A 99 4.64 0.62 -14.34
CA HIS A 99 4.50 -0.61 -15.12
C HIS A 99 4.85 -0.43 -16.62
N CYS A 100 6.03 0.11 -16.90
CA CYS A 100 6.52 0.40 -18.24
C CYS A 100 8.05 0.31 -18.27
N SER A 101 8.60 -0.36 -19.29
CA SER A 101 10.05 -0.51 -19.47
C SER A 101 10.71 0.71 -20.12
N ASP A 102 9.94 1.54 -20.81
CA ASP A 102 10.43 2.68 -21.59
C ASP A 102 10.16 4.01 -20.84
N PRO A 103 11.20 4.81 -20.51
CA PRO A 103 11.04 6.13 -19.89
C PRO A 103 10.34 7.19 -20.77
N GLU A 104 10.40 7.03 -22.10
CA GLU A 104 9.86 7.98 -23.09
C GLU A 104 8.44 7.62 -23.53
N ALA A 105 8.08 6.34 -23.44
CA ALA A 105 6.71 5.91 -23.66
C ALA A 105 5.83 6.48 -22.53
N LYS A 106 4.77 7.20 -22.90
CA LYS A 106 3.69 7.51 -21.96
C LYS A 106 3.21 6.17 -21.41
N CYS A 107 3.40 5.93 -20.11
CA CYS A 107 3.03 4.69 -19.42
C CYS A 107 1.50 4.54 -19.40
N ASN A 108 0.93 4.21 -20.56
CA ASN A 108 -0.49 4.34 -20.85
C ASN A 108 -1.14 3.00 -21.21
N SER A 109 -0.39 1.90 -21.19
CA SER A 109 -0.97 0.57 -21.31
C SER A 109 -0.08 -0.48 -20.67
N ILE A 110 -0.63 -1.14 -19.65
CA ILE A 110 -0.23 -2.48 -19.26
C ILE A 110 -0.47 -3.36 -20.50
N SER A 111 0.58 -3.72 -21.24
CA SER A 111 0.43 -4.79 -22.23
C SER A 111 0.40 -6.11 -21.45
N ALA A 112 -0.80 -6.63 -21.22
CA ALA A 112 -1.04 -7.97 -20.68
C ALA A 112 -0.53 -9.10 -21.63
N ALA A 113 0.41 -8.80 -22.52
CA ALA A 113 0.86 -9.67 -23.61
C ALA A 113 2.14 -10.47 -23.27
N THR A 114 2.80 -10.19 -22.15
CA THR A 114 3.90 -10.99 -21.62
C THR A 114 3.59 -11.40 -20.19
N SER A 115 3.88 -12.65 -19.82
CA SER A 115 3.78 -13.16 -18.44
C SER A 115 4.74 -12.48 -17.46
N GLU A 116 5.65 -11.64 -17.98
CA GLU A 116 6.63 -10.89 -17.22
C GLU A 116 6.21 -9.42 -17.11
N TRP A 117 6.13 -8.96 -15.87
CA TRP A 117 5.83 -7.57 -15.56
C TRP A 117 7.13 -6.78 -15.47
N ASN A 118 7.37 -5.90 -16.44
CA ASN A 118 8.54 -5.04 -16.46
C ASN A 118 8.18 -3.62 -16.00
N GLY A 119 9.11 -2.92 -15.37
CA GLY A 119 8.86 -1.58 -14.88
C GLY A 119 10.07 -0.85 -14.33
N ARG A 120 9.80 0.24 -13.62
CA ARG A 120 10.79 1.01 -12.87
C ARG A 120 10.19 1.59 -11.59
N VAL A 121 11.02 1.73 -10.57
CA VAL A 121 10.64 2.40 -9.32
C VAL A 121 10.90 3.90 -9.47
N GLY A 122 9.85 4.70 -9.29
CA GLY A 122 9.94 6.15 -9.31
C GLY A 122 10.34 6.70 -7.93
N PRO A 123 11.09 7.81 -7.88
CA PRO A 123 11.39 8.45 -6.61
C PRO A 123 10.14 9.04 -5.97
N THR A 124 9.19 9.54 -6.77
CA THR A 124 8.03 10.35 -6.35
C THR A 124 6.74 9.54 -6.26
N GLN A 125 5.71 10.15 -5.65
CA GLN A 125 4.28 9.75 -5.72
C GLN A 125 3.83 8.53 -4.91
N GLY A 126 4.74 7.72 -4.37
CA GLY A 126 4.34 6.63 -3.49
C GLY A 126 3.65 7.15 -2.21
N VAL A 127 2.49 6.61 -1.89
CA VAL A 127 1.78 6.92 -0.64
C VAL A 127 1.71 5.69 0.27
N CYS A 128 1.65 5.94 1.57
CA CYS A 128 1.34 4.89 2.53
C CYS A 128 0.50 5.48 3.66
N TYR A 129 -0.81 5.29 3.52
CA TYR A 129 -1.81 5.89 4.40
C TYR A 129 -2.58 4.85 5.23
N SER A 130 -3.12 5.31 6.36
CA SER A 130 -4.09 4.58 7.18
C SER A 130 -3.59 3.21 7.67
N ALA A 131 -4.02 2.11 7.04
CA ALA A 131 -3.58 0.76 7.38
C ALA A 131 -2.19 0.39 6.79
N CYS A 132 -1.71 1.11 5.76
CA CYS A 132 -0.44 0.82 5.11
C CYS A 132 0.79 0.87 6.07
N PRO A 133 0.89 1.82 7.02
CA PRO A 133 1.99 1.85 8.00
C PRO A 133 2.18 0.55 8.80
N PHE A 134 1.13 -0.27 8.97
CA PHE A 134 1.28 -1.59 9.59
C PHE A 134 2.12 -2.52 8.71
N ILE A 135 1.93 -2.52 7.39
CA ILE A 135 2.74 -3.28 6.43
C ILE A 135 4.17 -2.76 6.42
N LEU A 136 4.34 -1.43 6.30
CA LEU A 136 5.65 -0.77 6.31
C LEU A 136 6.46 -1.17 7.56
N ALA A 137 5.85 -1.16 8.75
CA ALA A 137 6.52 -1.54 9.99
C ALA A 137 7.07 -2.99 9.96
N GLY A 138 6.48 -3.87 9.16
CA GLY A 138 6.96 -5.25 9.00
C GLY A 138 8.38 -5.35 8.42
N GLY A 139 8.83 -4.37 7.65
CA GLY A 139 10.15 -4.40 7.01
C GLY A 139 11.32 -4.39 7.98
N ILE A 140 12.36 -5.18 7.72
CA ILE A 140 13.62 -5.12 8.47
C ILE A 140 14.42 -3.84 8.15
N ARG A 141 14.14 -3.28 6.98
CA ARG A 141 14.65 -2.02 6.44
C ARG A 141 13.45 -1.28 5.88
N ARG A 142 13.28 -0.02 6.24
CA ARG A 142 12.04 0.75 6.02
C ARG A 142 12.38 2.15 5.56
N MET A 143 11.80 2.56 4.46
CA MET A 143 12.18 3.79 3.79
C MET A 143 10.99 4.47 3.14
N LEU A 144 11.08 5.79 3.09
CA LEU A 144 10.19 6.65 2.32
C LEU A 144 11.00 7.28 1.18
N SER A 145 10.64 6.97 -0.06
CA SER A 145 11.29 7.58 -1.22
C SER A 145 11.10 9.11 -1.23
N PRO A 146 12.02 9.90 -1.81
CA PRO A 146 11.88 11.36 -1.88
C PRO A 146 10.52 11.78 -2.46
N TYR A 147 9.81 12.70 -1.80
CA TYR A 147 8.46 13.12 -2.22
C TYR A 147 7.37 12.03 -2.12
N GLY A 148 7.63 10.95 -1.39
CA GLY A 148 6.60 10.04 -0.92
C GLY A 148 5.87 10.61 0.30
N TYR A 149 4.71 10.03 0.61
CA TYR A 149 3.86 10.50 1.71
C TYR A 149 3.51 9.40 2.70
N LEU A 150 3.67 9.70 3.99
CA LEU A 150 3.17 8.90 5.10
C LEU A 150 2.05 9.65 5.79
N GLY A 151 0.99 8.92 6.12
CA GLY A 151 -0.18 9.52 6.75
C GLY A 151 -0.95 8.51 7.58
N VAL A 152 -1.49 8.97 8.68
CA VAL A 152 -2.33 8.18 9.57
C VAL A 152 -3.59 8.95 9.88
N HIS A 153 -4.65 8.23 10.21
CA HIS A 153 -5.89 8.79 10.75
C HIS A 153 -6.55 7.75 11.63
N GLN A 154 -7.65 8.14 12.26
CA GLN A 154 -8.40 7.27 13.15
C GLN A 154 -8.93 6.07 12.38
N ILE A 155 -8.58 4.86 12.84
CA ILE A 155 -9.05 3.61 12.25
C ILE A 155 -10.52 3.46 12.64
N VAL A 156 -11.41 3.55 11.65
CA VAL A 156 -12.82 3.22 11.82
C VAL A 156 -12.97 1.72 11.76
N GLN A 157 -13.51 1.11 12.81
CA GLN A 157 -13.87 -0.29 12.74
C GLN A 157 -15.20 -0.41 11.99
N VAL A 158 -15.10 -0.94 10.77
CA VAL A 158 -16.22 -1.30 9.91
C VAL A 158 -16.62 -2.74 10.24
N GLN A 159 -17.85 -2.95 10.72
CA GLN A 159 -18.45 -4.27 10.88
C GLN A 159 -19.60 -4.43 9.89
N ASP A 160 -19.44 -5.38 8.97
CA ASP A 160 -20.53 -5.81 8.11
C ASP A 160 -21.53 -6.63 8.93
N GLU A 161 -22.76 -6.16 9.06
CA GLU A 161 -23.86 -6.99 9.52
C GLU A 161 -24.34 -7.81 8.33
N ILE A 162 -24.14 -9.13 8.40
CA ILE A 162 -24.51 -10.07 7.34
C ILE A 162 -25.58 -11.02 7.89
N LEU A 163 -26.70 -11.12 7.19
CA LEU A 163 -27.68 -12.16 7.42
C LEU A 163 -27.16 -13.46 6.83
N THR A 164 -26.85 -14.45 7.68
CA THR A 164 -26.49 -15.79 7.20
C THR A 164 -27.70 -16.72 7.28
N GLN A 165 -27.86 -17.55 6.26
CA GLN A 165 -28.76 -18.69 6.27
C GLN A 165 -27.91 -19.94 6.44
N ASP A 166 -28.07 -20.60 7.58
CA ASP A 166 -27.21 -21.72 7.97
C ASP A 166 -27.94 -23.06 7.84
N GLU A 167 -27.23 -24.10 7.40
CA GLU A 167 -27.60 -25.50 7.54
C GLU A 167 -26.83 -26.13 8.68
N PHE A 168 -27.50 -26.96 9.49
CA PHE A 168 -26.88 -27.67 10.60
C PHE A 168 -27.02 -29.17 10.38
N ILE A 169 -25.90 -29.90 10.47
CA ILE A 169 -25.92 -31.36 10.54
C ILE A 169 -25.97 -31.75 12.02
N TYR A 170 -26.88 -32.66 12.35
CA TYR A 170 -27.06 -33.15 13.71
C TYR A 170 -26.70 -34.63 13.83
N LYS A 171 -26.10 -35.00 14.95
CA LYS A 171 -25.94 -36.39 15.36
C LYS A 171 -26.53 -36.58 16.75
N THR A 172 -27.25 -37.69 16.95
CA THR A 172 -27.76 -38.05 18.26
C THR A 172 -26.70 -38.86 19.00
N ILE A 173 -26.27 -38.36 20.16
CA ILE A 173 -25.32 -39.03 21.06
C ILE A 173 -26.02 -39.14 22.42
N HIS A 174 -26.16 -40.36 22.94
CA HIS A 174 -26.90 -40.64 24.19
C HIS A 174 -28.31 -40.02 24.25
N GLY A 175 -29.05 -40.08 23.14
CA GLY A 175 -30.43 -39.57 23.06
C GLY A 175 -30.56 -38.05 22.95
N LYS A 176 -29.46 -37.28 22.94
CA LYS A 176 -29.48 -35.83 22.72
C LYS A 176 -28.95 -35.48 21.33
N ARG A 177 -29.61 -34.54 20.66
CA ARG A 177 -29.14 -33.99 19.37
C ARG A 177 -27.99 -33.03 19.63
N HIS A 178 -26.88 -33.25 18.94
CA HIS A 178 -25.73 -32.36 18.94
C HIS A 178 -25.51 -31.86 17.51
N VAL A 179 -25.25 -30.55 17.36
CA VAL A 179 -24.75 -29.99 16.11
C VAL A 179 -23.35 -30.57 15.89
N VAL A 180 -23.17 -31.33 14.81
CA VAL A 180 -21.86 -31.86 14.42
C VAL A 180 -21.24 -31.06 13.29
N ASP A 181 -22.04 -30.27 12.57
CA ASP A 181 -21.53 -29.41 11.51
C ASP A 181 -22.45 -28.21 11.25
N ARG A 182 -21.89 -27.12 10.73
CA ARG A 182 -22.60 -25.88 10.39
C ARG A 182 -22.08 -25.35 9.05
N TYR A 183 -22.97 -25.23 8.07
CA TYR A 183 -22.70 -24.68 6.75
C TYR A 183 -23.45 -23.38 6.56
N VAL A 184 -22.80 -22.35 6.01
CA VAL A 184 -23.50 -21.14 5.55
C VAL A 184 -23.93 -21.40 4.10
N ILE A 185 -25.25 -21.52 3.87
CA ILE A 185 -25.81 -21.79 2.53
C ILE A 185 -25.98 -20.49 1.74
N ASN A 186 -26.28 -19.40 2.44
CA ASN A 186 -26.45 -18.09 1.83
C ASN A 186 -26.05 -16.99 2.81
N SER A 187 -25.56 -15.88 2.29
CA SER A 187 -25.20 -14.71 3.09
C SER A 187 -25.64 -13.45 2.37
N LYS A 188 -26.40 -12.58 3.05
CA LYS A 188 -26.85 -11.31 2.51
C LYS A 188 -26.34 -10.16 3.40
N PRO A 189 -25.63 -9.16 2.84
CA PRO A 189 -25.25 -7.97 3.60
C PRO A 189 -26.52 -7.19 4.00
N LEU A 190 -26.60 -6.78 5.27
CA LEU A 190 -27.72 -6.05 5.85
C LEU A 190 -27.37 -4.58 6.09
N SER A 191 -26.28 -4.31 6.80
CA SER A 191 -25.85 -2.96 7.16
C SER A 191 -24.35 -2.92 7.45
N GLU A 192 -23.78 -1.73 7.45
CA GLU A 192 -22.38 -1.51 7.83
C GLU A 192 -22.36 -0.65 9.11
N ARG A 193 -21.85 -1.22 10.21
CA ARG A 193 -21.67 -0.49 11.46
C ARG A 193 -20.26 0.07 11.51
N ARG A 194 -20.15 1.41 11.49
CA ARG A 194 -18.90 2.13 11.70
C ARG A 194 -18.80 2.56 13.16
N THR A 195 -17.83 2.02 13.90
CA THR A 195 -17.48 2.53 15.23
C THR A 195 -16.23 3.40 15.11
N PRO A 196 -16.34 4.73 15.30
CA PRO A 196 -15.21 5.63 15.15
C PRO A 196 -14.11 5.32 16.16
N ASP A 197 -14.48 5.06 17.42
CA ASP A 197 -13.51 4.90 18.50
C ASP A 197 -13.00 3.47 18.63
N LEU A 198 -11.67 3.34 18.65
CA LEU A 198 -11.00 2.09 18.97
C LEU A 198 -11.21 1.74 20.44
N SER A 199 -11.65 0.51 20.71
CA SER A 199 -11.64 -0.04 22.06
C SER A 199 -10.21 -0.04 22.64
N GLU A 200 -10.08 0.03 23.96
CA GLU A 200 -8.77 -0.05 24.63
C GLU A 200 -8.01 -1.33 24.25
N ALA A 201 -8.70 -2.45 24.17
CA ALA A 201 -8.12 -3.73 23.74
C ALA A 201 -7.55 -3.64 22.30
N THR A 202 -8.27 -2.99 21.38
CA THR A 202 -7.80 -2.79 20.00
C THR A 202 -6.59 -1.85 19.96
N ARG A 203 -6.62 -0.77 20.75
CA ARG A 203 -5.49 0.17 20.88
C ARG A 203 -4.23 -0.55 21.36
N ASN A 204 -4.35 -1.35 22.42
CA ASN A 204 -3.24 -2.12 22.97
C ASN A 204 -2.71 -3.14 21.96
N LYS A 205 -3.59 -3.82 21.23
CA LYS A 205 -3.19 -4.74 20.15
C LYS A 205 -2.33 -4.03 19.08
N TYR A 206 -2.72 -2.84 18.64
CA TYR A 206 -1.94 -2.08 17.65
C TYR A 206 -0.62 -1.58 18.22
N ALA A 207 -0.61 -1.11 19.47
CA ALA A 207 0.60 -0.68 20.16
C ALA A 207 1.59 -1.84 20.33
N ASP A 208 1.11 -3.04 20.69
CA ASP A 208 1.94 -4.23 20.81
C ASP A 208 2.51 -4.68 19.47
N TYR A 209 1.72 -4.59 18.40
CA TYR A 209 2.20 -4.85 17.05
C TYR A 209 3.35 -3.91 16.67
N PHE A 210 3.17 -2.60 16.81
CA PHE A 210 4.20 -1.63 16.48
C PHE A 210 5.46 -1.82 17.32
N LYS A 211 5.30 -2.04 18.62
CA LYS A 211 6.41 -2.37 19.52
C LYS A 211 7.17 -3.62 19.08
N LYS A 212 6.47 -4.70 18.71
CA LYS A 212 7.07 -5.94 18.18
C LYS A 212 7.88 -5.68 16.89
N MET A 213 7.45 -4.71 16.08
CA MET A 213 8.13 -4.28 14.86
C MET A 213 9.25 -3.25 15.07
N GLY A 214 9.51 -2.84 16.33
CA GLY A 214 10.51 -1.82 16.65
C GLY A 214 10.07 -0.40 16.28
N VAL A 215 8.76 -0.14 16.27
CA VAL A 215 8.15 1.20 16.12
C VAL A 215 7.64 1.65 17.49
N ASP A 216 7.89 2.91 17.83
CA ASP A 216 7.39 3.53 19.04
C ASP A 216 5.85 3.57 19.04
N GLN A 217 5.26 3.28 20.21
CA GLN A 217 3.82 3.12 20.35
C GLN A 217 3.04 4.44 20.15
N SER A 218 3.72 5.60 20.22
CA SER A 218 3.12 6.90 19.94
C SER A 218 2.50 7.01 18.56
N ILE A 219 2.86 6.14 17.60
CA ILE A 219 2.18 6.08 16.30
C ILE A 219 0.67 5.78 16.44
N VAL A 220 0.26 5.04 17.46
CA VAL A 220 -1.16 4.76 17.72
C VAL A 220 -1.88 6.02 18.18
N ASP A 221 -1.24 6.86 18.99
CA ASP A 221 -1.79 8.17 19.36
C ASP A 221 -1.81 9.12 18.16
N MET A 222 -0.81 9.06 17.28
CA MET A 222 -0.82 9.81 16.02
C MET A 222 -1.99 9.40 15.12
N MET A 223 -2.29 8.10 15.01
CA MET A 223 -3.47 7.61 14.29
C MET A 223 -4.75 8.24 14.86
N MET A 224 -4.91 8.27 16.18
CA MET A 224 -6.11 8.80 16.82
C MET A 224 -6.20 10.34 16.81
N SER A 225 -5.14 11.04 16.42
CA SER A 225 -5.09 12.52 16.42
C SER A 225 -5.74 13.19 15.21
N ALA A 226 -6.11 12.41 14.17
CA ALA A 226 -6.85 12.91 13.02
C ALA A 226 -8.13 12.09 12.81
N PRO A 227 -9.27 12.75 12.52
CA PRO A 227 -10.54 12.07 12.26
C PRO A 227 -10.47 11.22 10.98
N PRO A 228 -11.40 10.26 10.77
CA PRO A 228 -11.35 9.33 9.65
C PRO A 228 -11.30 9.95 8.25
N ASP A 229 -11.84 11.15 8.08
CA ASP A 229 -11.91 11.89 6.83
C ASP A 229 -10.69 12.81 6.58
N LYS A 230 -9.71 12.82 7.49
CA LYS A 230 -8.50 13.66 7.38
C LYS A 230 -7.25 12.87 7.72
N LEU A 231 -6.19 13.12 6.96
CA LEU A 231 -4.87 12.55 7.26
C LEU A 231 -4.06 13.47 8.18
N ARG A 232 -3.53 12.90 9.25
CA ARG A 232 -2.31 13.42 9.88
C ARG A 232 -1.12 12.90 9.08
N MET A 233 -0.45 13.81 8.40
CA MET A 233 0.82 13.50 7.74
C MET A 233 1.91 13.24 8.78
N ILE A 234 2.78 12.28 8.50
CA ILE A 234 3.98 11.97 9.28
C ILE A 234 5.18 12.35 8.42
N SER A 235 6.00 13.29 8.88
CA SER A 235 7.24 13.65 8.19
C SER A 235 8.27 12.53 8.25
N ALA A 236 9.24 12.52 7.34
CA ALA A 236 10.34 11.55 7.38
C ALA A 236 11.10 11.60 8.71
N ASP A 237 11.32 12.79 9.27
CA ASP A 237 12.01 12.96 10.56
C ASP A 237 11.20 12.41 11.74
N GLU A 238 9.89 12.67 11.78
CA GLU A 238 9.02 12.06 12.79
C GLU A 238 9.02 10.55 12.66
N ALA A 239 8.92 10.04 11.43
CA ALA A 239 8.89 8.61 11.14
C ALA A 239 10.22 7.92 11.53
N MET A 240 11.37 8.56 11.30
CA MET A 240 12.67 8.09 11.79
C MET A 240 12.74 8.11 13.32
N LYS A 241 12.25 9.18 13.96
CA LYS A 241 12.26 9.33 15.43
C LYS A 241 11.47 8.23 16.15
N ILE A 242 10.34 7.82 15.59
CA ILE A 242 9.53 6.72 16.13
C ILE A 242 9.95 5.34 15.59
N GLY A 243 11.01 5.27 14.78
CA GLY A 243 11.47 4.03 14.18
C GLY A 243 10.50 3.40 13.18
N LEU A 244 9.57 4.16 12.60
CA LEU A 244 8.74 3.71 11.46
C LEU A 244 9.59 3.62 10.18
N LEU A 245 10.52 4.55 9.99
CA LEU A 245 11.59 4.47 8.99
C LEU A 245 12.92 4.11 9.68
N THR A 246 13.78 3.42 8.93
CA THR A 246 15.15 3.06 9.37
C THR A 246 16.22 3.63 8.46
N ASP A 247 15.84 4.12 7.27
CA ASP A 247 16.73 4.54 6.21
C ASP A 247 16.18 5.77 5.48
N GLN A 248 17.10 6.58 4.95
CA GLN A 248 16.82 7.85 4.25
C GLN A 248 17.18 7.80 2.75
N ASP A 249 17.54 6.62 2.22
CA ASP A 249 17.80 6.44 0.80
C ASP A 249 16.47 6.48 -0.02
N SER A 250 16.52 6.25 -1.34
CA SER A 250 15.33 6.19 -2.19
C SER A 250 14.83 4.77 -2.44
N ALA A 251 13.53 4.61 -2.79
CA ALA A 251 12.97 3.31 -3.18
C ALA A 251 13.76 2.64 -4.30
N TYR A 252 14.25 3.44 -5.26
CA TYR A 252 15.16 2.99 -6.30
C TYR A 252 16.47 2.41 -5.74
N ASP A 253 17.07 3.07 -4.74
CA ASP A 253 18.31 2.59 -4.11
C ASP A 253 18.11 1.25 -3.39
N PHE A 254 16.97 1.02 -2.71
CA PHE A 254 16.69 -0.31 -2.13
C PHE A 254 16.53 -1.37 -3.19
N VAL A 255 15.74 -1.10 -4.24
CA VAL A 255 15.51 -2.11 -5.28
C VAL A 255 16.84 -2.48 -5.93
N ALA A 256 17.69 -1.48 -6.22
CA ALA A 256 19.04 -1.72 -6.72
C ALA A 256 19.97 -2.47 -5.75
N ALA A 257 19.69 -2.43 -4.44
CA ALA A 257 20.48 -3.12 -3.42
C ALA A 257 19.98 -4.53 -3.07
N GLY A 258 18.77 -4.91 -3.51
CA GLY A 258 18.21 -6.25 -3.32
C GLY A 258 18.11 -6.69 -1.85
N ASP A 259 18.58 -7.91 -1.55
CA ASP A 259 18.63 -8.50 -0.20
C ASP A 259 19.79 -7.94 0.64
N CYS A 260 19.81 -6.61 0.82
CA CYS A 260 20.82 -5.94 1.64
C CYS A 260 20.56 -6.20 3.14
N PRO A 261 21.53 -6.77 3.89
CA PRO A 261 21.36 -7.06 5.32
C PRO A 261 21.10 -5.83 6.17
N ALA A 262 20.35 -6.00 7.26
CA ALA A 262 20.12 -4.94 8.22
C ALA A 262 21.43 -4.44 8.86
N GLY A 263 21.59 -3.11 8.97
CA GLY A 263 22.78 -2.47 9.55
C GLY A 263 23.92 -2.22 8.56
N GLN A 264 23.84 -2.72 7.32
CA GLN A 264 24.77 -2.36 6.25
C GLN A 264 24.24 -1.14 5.46
N PRO A 265 25.10 -0.17 5.09
CA PRO A 265 24.68 0.93 4.23
C PRO A 265 24.17 0.41 2.87
N ILE A 266 23.01 0.88 2.40
CA ILE A 266 22.44 0.45 1.10
C ILE A 266 23.44 0.58 -0.05
N LYS A 267 24.23 1.65 -0.03
CA LYS A 267 25.25 1.93 -1.04
C LYS A 267 26.30 0.81 -1.18
N THR A 268 26.58 0.06 -0.12
CA THR A 268 27.54 -1.05 -0.17
C THR A 268 26.95 -2.35 -0.70
N CYS A 269 25.62 -2.45 -0.76
CA CYS A 269 24.89 -3.62 -1.25
C CYS A 269 24.54 -3.53 -2.74
N ARG A 270 24.68 -2.35 -3.36
CA ARG A 270 24.41 -2.18 -4.79
C ARG A 270 25.39 -3.04 -5.59
N ALA A 271 24.85 -3.90 -6.46
CA ALA A 271 25.66 -4.49 -7.50
C ALA A 271 26.28 -3.36 -8.35
N ALA A 272 27.56 -3.48 -8.70
CA ALA A 272 28.15 -2.59 -9.70
C ALA A 272 27.24 -2.60 -10.93
N PRO A 273 26.93 -1.43 -11.55
CA PRO A 273 26.14 -1.42 -12.77
C PRO A 273 26.78 -2.42 -13.75
N PRO A 274 25.98 -3.22 -14.48
CA PRO A 274 26.53 -4.13 -15.46
C PRO A 274 27.46 -3.31 -16.34
N THR A 275 28.74 -3.73 -16.44
CA THR A 275 29.68 -3.13 -17.38
C THR A 275 29.02 -3.25 -18.74
N GLN A 276 28.43 -2.16 -19.25
CA GLN A 276 28.05 -2.12 -20.64
C GLN A 276 29.30 -2.50 -21.41
N PRO A 277 29.26 -3.50 -22.32
CA PRO A 277 30.37 -3.68 -23.23
C PRO A 277 30.57 -2.32 -23.88
N MET A 278 31.76 -1.74 -23.70
CA MET A 278 32.11 -0.50 -24.36
C MET A 278 31.87 -0.76 -25.85
N MET A 279 30.79 -0.19 -26.38
CA MET A 279 30.70 0.03 -27.81
C MET A 279 31.95 0.82 -28.13
N HIS A 280 32.89 0.21 -28.86
CA HIS A 280 34.03 0.92 -29.43
C HIS A 280 33.45 1.98 -30.37
N GLY A 281 33.13 3.14 -29.80
CA GLY A 281 32.82 4.35 -30.53
C GLY A 281 34.11 4.79 -31.19
N ASN A 282 34.16 4.64 -32.52
CA ASN A 282 35.10 5.39 -33.34
C ASN A 282 34.99 6.86 -32.92
N GLY A 283 36.14 7.44 -32.57
CA GLY A 283 36.21 8.59 -31.70
C GLY A 283 35.55 9.85 -32.22
N GLN A 284 35.17 10.71 -31.26
CA GLN A 284 35.38 12.15 -31.36
C GLN A 284 35.24 12.82 -29.98
N SER A 285 36.32 13.50 -29.60
CA SER A 285 36.43 14.71 -28.77
C SER A 285 35.87 14.73 -27.34
N THR A 286 36.80 14.69 -26.38
CA THR A 286 36.66 15.12 -24.99
C THR A 286 36.47 16.64 -24.91
N ALA A 287 35.36 17.10 -24.32
CA ALA A 287 35.24 18.44 -23.77
C ALA A 287 34.55 18.34 -22.40
N GLU A 288 35.24 18.78 -21.34
CA GLU A 288 34.72 18.88 -19.97
C GLU A 288 33.66 20.00 -19.88
N PRO A 289 32.56 19.84 -19.11
CA PRO A 289 31.62 20.92 -18.89
C PRO A 289 32.13 21.89 -17.80
N ASP A 290 32.21 23.17 -18.18
CA ASP A 290 32.48 24.33 -17.32
C ASP A 290 31.35 24.53 -16.29
N LEU A 291 31.70 24.50 -15.00
CA LEU A 291 30.81 24.69 -13.85
C LEU A 291 30.80 26.13 -13.33
N SER A 292 30.93 27.14 -14.20
CA SER A 292 30.79 28.55 -13.83
C SER A 292 29.52 29.17 -14.43
N GLY A 293 28.35 28.81 -13.89
CA GLY A 293 27.06 29.30 -14.43
C GLY A 293 25.89 29.28 -13.45
N LYS A 294 25.90 30.25 -12.53
CA LYS A 294 24.76 30.94 -11.89
C LYS A 294 23.33 30.45 -12.26
N TRP A 295 22.74 29.60 -11.43
CA TRP A 295 21.27 29.41 -11.34
C TRP A 295 20.85 29.33 -9.88
N MET A 296 20.59 30.49 -9.29
CA MET A 296 19.93 30.62 -8.00
C MET A 296 19.03 31.84 -8.10
N PHE A 297 17.77 31.66 -7.71
CA PHE A 297 16.64 32.60 -7.72
C PHE A 297 15.95 32.80 -9.07
N ASP A 298 14.85 32.08 -9.32
CA ASP A 298 13.63 32.62 -9.94
C ASP A 298 12.47 31.60 -9.99
N LEU A 299 12.10 31.03 -8.84
CA LEU A 299 10.80 30.35 -8.68
C LEU A 299 10.19 30.66 -7.31
N MET A 300 10.08 31.95 -6.97
CA MET A 300 9.18 32.45 -5.93
C MET A 300 8.65 33.83 -6.34
N THR A 301 7.45 33.89 -6.93
CA THR A 301 6.39 34.86 -6.61
C THR A 301 5.16 34.68 -7.53
N PRO A 302 3.95 35.02 -7.05
CA PRO A 302 2.68 34.49 -7.53
C PRO A 302 2.06 35.31 -8.68
N SER A 303 1.29 34.65 -9.55
CA SER A 303 0.54 35.30 -10.62
C SER A 303 -0.75 35.93 -10.09
N THR A 304 -0.79 37.26 -10.01
CA THR A 304 -2.02 38.05 -9.96
C THR A 304 -2.38 38.58 -11.35
N GLU A 305 -3.62 38.27 -11.75
CA GLU A 305 -4.57 39.01 -12.63
C GLU A 305 -4.14 39.57 -13.99
N GLN A 306 -4.88 39.15 -15.03
CA GLN A 306 -5.92 39.97 -15.68
C GLN A 306 -7.02 39.08 -16.28
#